data_AF-A0A3C0MD83-F1
#
_entry.id   AF-A0A3C0MD83-F1
#
_cell.length_a   1.000
_cell.length_b   1.000
_cell.length_c   1.000
_cell.angle_alpha   90.00
_cell.angle_beta   90.00
_cell.angle_gamma   90.00
#
_symmetry.space_group_name_H-M   'P 1'
#
loop_
_entity.id
_entity.type
_entity.pdbx_description
1 polymer ?
#
loop_
_entity_poly.entity_id
_entity_poly.type
_entity_poly.pdbx_seq_one_letter_code
_entity_poly.pdbx_strand_id
1 'polypeptide(L)'
;MTATPTTLEAKARPGTGTGAARAARRSGRIPAVVYGGAKGPEHISVNGRELTLNYLKGRFLSTIFVLDIDGEKQRVIPREVQLHPVTDQPVHADFMRLVEGARIKLFIPVHFKNQEESPGLKKGGVLN
;
A
#
# COMPACT_ATOMS: atom_id res chain seq x y z
N MET A 1 -0.69 -20.00 -4.38
CA MET A 1 -1.79 -19.10 -4.00
C MET A 1 -1.87 -17.99 -5.05
N THR A 2 -2.77 -18.11 -6.02
CA THR A 2 -3.08 -17.05 -6.98
C THR A 2 -3.84 -15.96 -6.22
N ALA A 3 -3.12 -14.94 -5.77
CA ALA A 3 -3.75 -13.77 -5.17
C ALA A 3 -4.46 -13.01 -6.31
N THR A 4 -5.80 -13.07 -6.34
CA THR A 4 -6.58 -12.14 -7.15
C THR A 4 -6.19 -10.72 -6.73
N PRO A 5 -5.57 -9.92 -7.61
CA PRO A 5 -5.10 -8.61 -7.22
C PRO A 5 -6.29 -7.75 -6.81
N THR A 6 -6.20 -7.13 -5.65
CA THR A 6 -7.25 -6.23 -5.17
C THR A 6 -7.19 -4.96 -6.02
N THR A 7 -8.31 -4.62 -6.65
CA THR A 7 -8.44 -3.38 -7.44
C THR A 7 -8.70 -2.20 -6.51
N LEU A 8 -7.99 -1.10 -6.73
CA LEU A 8 -8.17 0.16 -6.03
C LEU A 8 -8.53 1.25 -7.04
N GLU A 9 -9.62 1.97 -6.78
CA GLU A 9 -10.04 3.08 -7.64
C GLU A 9 -9.18 4.32 -7.40
N ALA A 10 -8.54 4.79 -8.46
CA ALA A 10 -7.70 5.98 -8.48
C ALA A 10 -8.23 7.00 -9.49
N LYS A 11 -7.99 8.27 -9.21
CA LYS A 11 -8.27 9.39 -10.13
C LYS A 11 -7.00 10.18 -10.32
N ALA A 12 -6.61 10.44 -11.57
CA ALA A 12 -5.48 11.30 -11.86
C ALA A 12 -5.76 12.72 -11.34
N ARG A 13 -4.76 13.35 -10.71
CA ARG A 13 -4.90 14.69 -10.13
C ARG A 13 -3.96 15.66 -10.84
N PRO A 14 -4.47 16.59 -11.68
CA PRO A 14 -3.64 17.60 -12.31
C PRO A 14 -3.20 18.72 -11.35
N GLY A 15 -3.97 18.97 -10.27
CA GLY A 15 -3.63 20.00 -9.29
C GLY A 15 -2.45 19.60 -8.40
N THR A 16 -1.29 20.20 -8.59
CA THR A 16 -0.10 20.00 -7.73
C THR A 16 -0.17 20.90 -6.47
N GLY A 17 0.55 20.52 -5.41
CA GLY A 17 0.72 21.35 -4.21
C GLY A 17 -0.19 21.05 -3.00
N THR A 18 0.00 21.86 -1.95
CA THR A 18 -0.58 21.69 -0.61
C THR A 18 -2.10 21.88 -0.57
N GLY A 19 -2.64 22.81 -1.39
CA GLY A 19 -4.07 23.11 -1.44
C GLY A 19 -4.91 21.96 -2.00
N ALA A 20 -4.46 21.39 -3.13
CA ALA A 20 -5.13 20.24 -3.75
C ALA A 20 -5.06 18.98 -2.87
N ALA A 21 -3.94 18.76 -2.16
CA ALA A 21 -3.82 17.67 -1.20
C ALA A 21 -4.78 17.83 -0.02
N ARG A 22 -4.93 19.05 0.52
CA ARG A 22 -5.92 19.33 1.59
C ARG A 22 -7.36 19.15 1.08
N ALA A 23 -7.66 19.61 -0.13
CA ALA A 23 -8.98 19.42 -0.74
C ALA A 23 -9.34 17.93 -0.91
N ALA A 24 -8.40 17.12 -1.40
CA ALA A 24 -8.58 15.67 -1.53
C ALA A 24 -8.90 15.02 -0.17
N ARG A 25 -8.15 15.35 0.88
CA ARG A 25 -8.40 14.82 2.24
C ARG A 25 -9.76 15.24 2.78
N ARG A 26 -10.20 16.48 2.54
CA ARG A 26 -11.56 16.93 2.90
C ARG A 26 -12.65 16.16 2.16
N SER A 27 -12.39 15.74 0.92
CA SER A 27 -13.30 14.89 0.14
C SER A 27 -13.25 13.40 0.52
N GLY A 28 -12.49 13.01 1.55
CA GLY A 28 -12.31 11.62 1.95
C GLY A 28 -11.40 10.80 1.02
N ARG A 29 -10.65 11.46 0.13
CA ARG A 29 -9.66 10.82 -0.76
C ARG A 29 -8.25 11.05 -0.24
N ILE A 30 -7.40 10.05 -0.39
CA ILE A 30 -6.01 10.11 0.06
C ILE A 30 -5.13 10.43 -1.14
N PRO A 31 -4.28 11.46 -1.08
CA PRO A 31 -3.32 11.73 -2.14
C PRO A 31 -2.27 10.62 -2.17
N ALA A 32 -1.91 10.20 -3.38
CA ALA A 32 -0.89 9.19 -3.57
C ALA A 32 -0.03 9.49 -4.81
N VAL A 33 1.17 8.92 -4.85
CA VAL A 33 2.06 9.03 -6.00
C VAL A 33 2.34 7.65 -6.54
N VAL A 34 2.22 7.51 -7.87
CA VAL A 34 2.65 6.31 -8.58
C VAL A 34 3.91 6.67 -9.34
N TYR A 35 5.01 5.96 -9.06
CA TYR A 35 6.27 6.16 -9.76
C TYR A 35 6.87 4.83 -10.22
N GLY A 36 7.93 4.93 -11.01
CA GLY A 36 8.65 3.78 -11.52
C GLY A 36 8.15 3.28 -12.87
N GLY A 37 8.96 2.38 -13.44
CA GLY A 37 8.86 1.93 -14.81
C GLY A 37 9.35 2.96 -15.83
N ALA A 38 8.86 2.85 -17.06
CA ALA A 38 9.19 3.76 -18.16
C ALA A 38 8.35 5.06 -18.18
N LYS A 39 7.24 5.10 -17.43
CA LYS A 39 6.39 6.30 -17.28
C LYS A 39 6.88 7.15 -16.10
N GLY A 40 6.79 8.46 -16.23
CA GLY A 40 7.13 9.41 -15.16
C GLY A 40 6.26 9.28 -13.90
N PRO A 41 6.63 9.97 -12.80
CA PRO A 41 5.83 10.01 -11.59
C PRO A 41 4.48 10.69 -11.87
N GLU A 42 3.41 10.07 -11.38
CA GLU A 42 2.03 10.53 -11.59
C GLU A 42 1.35 10.73 -10.23
N HIS A 43 0.70 11.88 -10.09
CA HIS A 43 -0.07 12.21 -8.89
C HIS A 43 -1.50 11.70 -9.04
N ILE A 44 -1.90 10.83 -8.13
CA ILE A 44 -3.24 10.25 -8.11
C ILE A 44 -3.92 10.54 -6.77
N SER A 45 -5.24 10.34 -6.74
CA SER A 45 -6.01 10.28 -5.51
C SER A 45 -6.73 8.95 -5.43
N VAL A 46 -6.62 8.28 -4.29
CA VAL A 46 -7.24 6.97 -4.05
C VAL A 46 -8.38 7.09 -3.04
N ASN A 47 -9.33 6.18 -3.10
CA ASN A 47 -10.43 6.14 -2.13
C ASN A 47 -9.87 5.88 -0.73
N GLY A 48 -10.09 6.81 0.21
CA GLY A 48 -9.50 6.73 1.54
C GLY A 48 -10.02 5.56 2.37
N ARG A 49 -11.28 5.16 2.17
CA ARG A 49 -11.89 4.04 2.90
C ARG A 49 -11.29 2.72 2.48
N GLU A 50 -11.14 2.49 1.17
CA GLU A 50 -10.55 1.27 0.63
C GLU A 50 -9.08 1.15 1.01
N LEU A 51 -8.32 2.25 0.93
CA LEU A 51 -6.93 2.25 1.34
C LEU A 51 -6.78 1.92 2.82
N THR A 52 -7.58 2.56 3.69
CA THR A 52 -7.54 2.32 5.15
C THR A 52 -7.91 0.87 5.48
N LEU A 53 -8.96 0.32 4.86
CA LEU A 53 -9.34 -1.08 5.05
C LEU A 53 -8.23 -2.05 4.63
N ASN A 54 -7.56 -1.79 3.50
CA ASN A 54 -6.47 -2.64 3.03
C ASN A 54 -5.20 -2.46 3.86
N TYR A 55 -4.95 -1.27 4.40
CA TYR A 55 -3.86 -0.99 5.33
C TYR A 55 -4.03 -1.80 6.63
N LEU A 56 -5.23 -1.77 7.23
CA LEU A 56 -5.55 -2.47 8.48
C LEU A 56 -5.46 -4.01 8.37
N LYS A 57 -5.49 -4.58 7.16
CA LYS A 57 -5.28 -6.03 6.96
C LYS A 57 -3.84 -6.48 7.25
N GLY A 58 -2.90 -5.56 7.48
CA GLY A 58 -1.51 -5.86 7.87
C GLY A 58 -0.63 -6.46 6.76
N ARG A 59 -1.20 -6.74 5.57
CA ARG A 59 -0.48 -7.29 4.39
C ARG A 59 -0.29 -6.26 3.28
N PHE A 60 -0.54 -4.98 3.58
CA PHE A 60 -0.62 -3.94 2.56
C PHE A 60 0.70 -3.77 1.78
N LEU A 61 1.82 -3.65 2.48
CA LEU A 61 3.14 -3.42 1.86
C LEU A 61 3.69 -4.62 1.07
N SER A 62 3.14 -5.82 1.28
CA SER A 62 3.56 -7.04 0.59
C SER A 62 2.57 -7.54 -0.47
N THR A 63 1.44 -6.84 -0.66
CA THR A 63 0.40 -7.23 -1.59
C THR A 63 0.50 -6.43 -2.89
N ILE A 64 0.32 -7.12 -4.02
CA ILE A 64 0.21 -6.48 -5.33
C ILE A 64 -1.22 -5.97 -5.51
N PHE A 65 -1.36 -4.69 -5.85
CA PHE A 65 -2.63 -4.06 -6.16
C PHE A 65 -2.72 -3.75 -7.65
N VAL A 66 -3.94 -3.67 -8.15
CA VAL A 66 -4.23 -3.08 -9.46
C VAL A 66 -4.86 -1.73 -9.21
N LEU A 67 -4.20 -0.66 -9.63
CA LEU A 67 -4.82 0.66 -9.64
C LEU A 67 -5.60 0.81 -10.95
N ASP A 68 -6.86 1.22 -10.84
CA ASP A 68 -7.66 1.66 -11.98
C ASP A 68 -7.66 3.18 -11.99
N ILE A 69 -6.88 3.78 -12.89
CA ILE A 69 -6.74 5.24 -13.06
C ILE A 69 -7.56 5.63 -14.29
N ASP A 70 -8.78 6.14 -14.06
CA ASP A 70 -9.66 6.62 -15.14
C ASP A 70 -9.87 5.58 -16.27
N GLY A 71 -9.86 4.28 -15.94
CA GLY A 71 -10.00 3.15 -16.89
C GLY A 71 -8.68 2.45 -17.25
N GLU A 72 -7.52 3.05 -16.97
CA GLU A 72 -6.22 2.40 -17.13
C GLU A 72 -5.87 1.54 -15.92
N LYS A 73 -5.80 0.22 -16.11
CA LYS A 73 -5.38 -0.72 -15.08
C LYS A 73 -3.87 -0.88 -15.06
N GLN A 74 -3.23 -0.53 -13.94
CA GLN A 74 -1.79 -0.66 -13.74
C GLN A 74 -1.49 -1.49 -12.49
N ARG A 75 -0.56 -2.44 -12.61
CA ARG A 75 -0.10 -3.25 -11.46
C ARG A 75 0.91 -2.46 -10.66
N VAL A 76 0.64 -2.29 -9.37
CA VAL A 76 1.50 -1.53 -8.46
C VAL A 76 1.72 -2.27 -7.17
N ILE A 77 2.80 -1.91 -6.49
CA ILE A 77 3.09 -2.32 -5.13
C ILE A 77 3.19 -1.09 -4.22
N PRO A 78 2.56 -1.08 -3.04
CA PRO A 78 2.72 0.01 -2.09
C PRO A 78 4.12 -0.03 -1.50
N ARG A 79 4.84 1.08 -1.61
CA ARG A 79 6.19 1.20 -1.04
C ARG A 79 6.16 1.74 0.37
N GLU A 80 5.38 2.79 0.58
CA GLU A 80 5.30 3.50 1.85
C GLU A 80 3.89 4.06 2.03
N VAL A 81 3.46 4.11 3.29
CA VAL A 81 2.21 4.75 3.69
C VAL A 81 2.55 5.67 4.84
N GLN A 82 2.29 6.97 4.67
CA GLN A 82 2.45 7.94 5.73
C GLN A 82 1.15 8.01 6.52
N LEU A 83 1.24 7.79 7.82
CA LEU A 83 0.12 7.91 8.73
C LEU A 83 0.12 9.27 9.43
N HIS A 84 -1.08 9.70 9.83
CA HIS A 84 -1.23 10.86 10.68
C HIS A 84 -0.77 10.52 12.10
N PRO A 85 0.13 11.30 12.72
CA PRO A 85 0.78 10.93 13.99
C PRO A 85 -0.17 10.82 15.20
N VAL A 86 -1.40 11.35 15.08
CA VAL A 86 -2.39 11.36 16.17
C VAL A 86 -3.59 10.45 15.88
N THR A 87 -3.96 10.28 14.61
CA THR A 87 -5.23 9.61 14.25
C THR A 87 -4.99 8.29 13.53
N ASP A 88 -3.73 7.95 13.24
CA ASP A 88 -3.30 6.78 12.47
C ASP A 88 -4.01 6.63 11.12
N GLN A 89 -4.62 7.71 10.62
CA GLN A 89 -5.25 7.72 9.32
C GLN A 89 -4.18 7.88 8.24
N PRO A 90 -4.26 7.15 7.11
CA PRO A 90 -3.29 7.33 6.05
C PRO A 90 -3.43 8.71 5.41
N VAL A 91 -2.33 9.46 5.38
CA VAL A 91 -2.24 10.85 4.92
C VAL A 91 -1.69 10.94 3.49
N HIS A 92 -0.81 10.00 3.16
CA HIS A 92 -0.17 9.85 1.86
C HIS A 92 0.16 8.38 1.62
N ALA A 93 0.11 7.94 0.36
CA ALA A 93 0.57 6.61 -0.03
C ALA A 93 1.46 6.70 -1.26
N ASP A 94 2.54 5.91 -1.24
CA ASP A 94 3.50 5.82 -2.32
C ASP A 94 3.40 4.45 -2.96
N PHE A 95 3.16 4.43 -4.27
CA PHE A 95 3.03 3.24 -5.08
C PHE A 95 4.14 3.18 -6.12
N MET A 96 4.69 1.97 -6.30
CA MET A 96 5.68 1.70 -7.32
C MET A 96 5.08 0.81 -8.40
N ARG A 97 5.24 1.18 -9.67
CA ARG A 97 4.80 0.36 -10.82
C ARG A 97 5.63 -0.89 -10.93
N LEU A 98 4.97 -2.02 -11.14
CA LEU A 98 5.60 -3.30 -11.43
C LEU A 98 5.86 -3.39 -12.94
N VAL A 99 7.13 -3.44 -13.32
CA VAL A 99 7.55 -3.79 -14.68
C VAL A 99 7.98 -5.25 -14.70
N GLU A 100 7.61 -5.96 -15.77
CA GLU A 100 8.05 -7.34 -15.97
C GLU A 100 9.58 -7.41 -16.02
N GLY A 101 10.17 -8.26 -15.18
CA GLY A 101 11.62 -8.43 -15.06
C GLY A 101 12.33 -7.50 -14.07
N ALA A 102 11.64 -6.52 -13.47
CA ALA A 102 12.25 -5.64 -12.47
C ALA A 102 12.45 -6.37 -11.12
N ARG A 103 13.64 -6.25 -10.52
CA ARG A 103 13.93 -6.76 -9.18
C ARG A 103 13.46 -5.78 -8.11
N ILE A 104 12.65 -6.25 -7.17
CA ILE A 104 12.09 -5.41 -6.09
C ILE A 104 12.50 -5.98 -4.74
N LYS A 105 12.90 -5.10 -3.82
CA LYS A 105 13.15 -5.46 -2.41
C LYS A 105 11.87 -5.24 -1.60
N LEU A 106 11.25 -6.32 -1.15
CA LEU A 106 10.08 -6.30 -0.27
C LEU A 106 10.47 -6.73 1.14
N PHE A 107 9.84 -6.12 2.14
CA PHE A 107 9.78 -6.66 3.49
C PHE A 107 8.51 -7.52 3.61
N ILE A 108 8.68 -8.82 3.82
CA ILE A 108 7.56 -9.75 3.97
C ILE A 108 7.50 -10.15 5.45
N PRO A 109 6.39 -9.87 6.15
CA PRO A 109 6.22 -10.31 7.53
C PRO A 109 6.13 -11.83 7.59
N VAL A 110 6.92 -12.43 8.50
CA VAL A 110 6.92 -13.87 8.73
C VAL A 110 5.97 -14.19 9.87
N HIS A 111 5.04 -15.11 9.65
CA HIS A 111 4.14 -15.62 10.68
C HIS A 111 4.59 -17.02 11.10
N PHE A 112 4.98 -17.17 12.37
CA PHE A 112 5.37 -18.45 12.95
C PHE A 112 4.13 -19.28 13.31
N LYS A 113 4.06 -20.51 12.82
CA LYS A 113 3.03 -21.49 13.17
C LYS A 113 3.57 -22.49 14.19
N ASN A 114 2.67 -23.16 14.92
CA ASN A 114 2.99 -24.26 15.85
C ASN A 114 3.98 -23.89 16.97
N GLN A 115 3.90 -22.67 17.48
CA GLN A 115 4.74 -22.22 18.60
C GLN A 115 4.51 -23.07 19.86
N GLU A 116 3.27 -23.55 20.06
CA GLU A 116 2.89 -24.38 21.21
C GLU A 116 3.46 -25.80 21.18
N GLU A 117 3.81 -26.35 20.02
CA GLU A 117 4.43 -27.68 19.90
C GLU A 117 5.95 -27.65 20.07
N SER A 118 6.56 -26.45 20.03
CA SER A 118 8.01 -26.32 20.06
C SER A 118 8.58 -26.73 21.43
N PRO A 119 9.45 -27.75 21.48
CA PRO A 119 10.06 -28.20 22.73
C PRO A 119 10.97 -27.13 23.36
N GLY A 120 11.44 -26.15 22.58
CA GLY A 120 12.23 -25.01 23.07
C GLY A 120 11.39 -23.95 23.78
N LEU A 121 10.20 -23.65 23.28
CA LEU A 121 9.25 -22.73 23.93
C LEU A 121 8.65 -23.37 25.20
N LYS A 122 8.35 -24.69 25.18
CA LYS A 122 7.86 -25.42 26.36
C LYS A 122 8.87 -25.46 27.52
N LYS A 123 10.18 -25.44 27.21
CA LYS A 123 11.25 -25.43 28.22
C LYS A 123 11.56 -24.02 28.75
N GLY A 124 10.76 -23.01 28.40
CA GLY A 124 10.93 -21.62 28.86
C GLY A 124 11.85 -20.76 27.99
N GLY A 125 12.20 -21.21 26.77
CA GLY A 125 12.90 -20.37 25.80
C GLY A 125 11.97 -19.29 25.22
N VAL A 126 12.52 -18.11 24.95
CA VAL A 126 11.77 -16.97 24.38
C VAL A 126 12.12 -16.83 22.90
N LEU A 127 11.09 -16.68 22.06
CA LEU A 127 11.25 -16.31 20.65
C LEU A 127 11.16 -14.78 20.55
N ASN A 128 12.25 -14.13 20.17
CA ASN A 128 12.34 -12.68 19.92
C ASN A 128 12.34 -12.37 18.42
#